data_AF-A0A381WMX9-F1
#
_entry.id   AF-A0A381WMX9-F1
#
_cell.length_a   1.000
_cell.length_b   1.000
_cell.length_c   1.000
_cell.angle_alpha   90.00
_cell.angle_beta   90.00
_cell.angle_gamma   90.00
#
_symmetry.space_group_name_H-M   'P 1'
#
loop_
_entity.id
_entity.type
_entity.pdbx_description
1 polymer ?
#
loop_
_entity_poly.entity_id
_entity_poly.type
_entity_poly.pdbx_seq_one_letter_code
_entity_poly.pdbx_strand_id
1 'polypeptide(L)'
;MASKWSIENSANIKMLINMIQTAGGIDEDNNIFLPVEKTEHGLLKISKEKLQEYESSGMSVSDLYNKLLKQSEDCDWSLVSIDIQIPRSIPDALDEEGPLT
;
A
#
# COMPACT_ATOMS: atom_id res chain seq x y z
N MET A 1 12.95 -0.23 -13.83
CA MET A 1 12.32 0.72 -12.89
C MET A 1 12.92 2.07 -13.20
N ALA A 2 12.12 3.06 -13.58
CA ALA A 2 12.62 4.43 -13.61
C ALA A 2 13.14 4.72 -12.21
N SER A 3 14.42 5.09 -12.09
CA SER A 3 15.03 5.50 -10.83
C SER A 3 14.21 6.66 -10.30
N LYS A 4 13.24 6.37 -9.43
CA LYS A 4 12.39 7.34 -8.75
C LYS A 4 13.36 8.30 -8.09
N TRP A 5 13.34 9.57 -8.53
CA TRP A 5 14.21 10.60 -8.00
C TRP A 5 13.70 10.89 -6.58
N SER A 6 14.09 10.02 -5.65
CA SER A 6 13.72 10.14 -4.24
C SER A 6 14.50 11.30 -3.67
N ILE A 7 13.81 12.15 -2.91
CA ILE A 7 14.44 13.24 -2.16
C ILE A 7 15.55 12.70 -1.23
N GLU A 8 15.47 11.43 -0.85
CA GLU A 8 16.47 10.69 -0.07
C GLU A 8 17.84 10.59 -0.74
N ASN A 9 17.92 10.75 -2.05
CA ASN A 9 19.19 10.73 -2.78
C ASN A 9 19.99 12.04 -2.63
N SER A 10 19.45 13.05 -1.93
CA SER A 10 20.08 14.35 -1.70
C SER A 10 20.87 14.36 -0.38
N ALA A 11 22.14 14.79 -0.41
CA ALA A 11 22.96 14.81 0.81
C ALA A 11 22.58 15.93 1.82
N ASN A 12 21.95 17.01 1.36
CA ASN A 12 21.43 18.10 2.20
C ASN A 12 20.37 18.93 1.45
N ILE A 13 19.64 19.79 2.15
CA ILE A 13 18.56 20.63 1.59
C ILE A 13 19.07 21.56 0.50
N LYS A 14 20.27 22.11 0.65
CA LYS A 14 20.87 22.97 -0.38
C LYS A 14 21.09 22.17 -1.68
N MET A 15 21.54 20.93 -1.58
CA MET A 15 21.67 20.02 -2.71
C MET A 15 20.31 19.64 -3.29
N LEU A 16 19.29 19.36 -2.46
CA LEU A 16 17.92 19.11 -2.90
C LEU A 16 17.33 20.29 -3.67
N ILE A 17 17.42 21.51 -3.12
CA ILE A 17 16.95 22.73 -3.77
C ILE A 17 17.70 22.94 -5.08
N ASN A 18 19.02 22.80 -5.10
CA ASN A 18 19.81 22.92 -6.32
C ASN A 18 19.40 21.86 -7.36
N MET A 19 19.15 20.64 -6.93
CA MET A 19 18.71 19.53 -7.79
C MET A 19 17.33 19.79 -8.37
N ILE A 20 16.36 20.23 -7.56
CA ILE A 20 15.01 20.61 -8.00
C ILE A 20 15.07 21.83 -8.93
N GLN A 21 15.85 22.85 -8.57
CA GLN A 21 16.04 24.04 -9.39
C GLN A 21 16.68 23.72 -10.74
N THR A 22 17.71 22.88 -10.75
CA THR A 22 18.36 22.39 -11.99
C THR A 22 17.39 21.56 -12.82
N ALA A 23 16.51 20.80 -12.17
CA ALA A 23 15.44 20.07 -12.81
C ALA A 23 14.25 20.96 -13.24
N GLY A 24 14.30 22.28 -12.98
CA GLY A 24 13.23 23.22 -13.32
C GLY A 24 11.95 23.07 -12.50
N GLY A 25 12.01 22.43 -11.32
CA GLY A 25 10.86 22.16 -10.45
C GLY A 25 10.46 23.33 -9.53
N ILE A 26 10.81 24.57 -9.91
CA ILE A 26 10.48 25.80 -9.16
C ILE A 26 9.66 26.73 -10.06
N ASP A 27 8.52 27.23 -9.58
CA ASP A 27 7.70 28.19 -10.32
C ASP A 27 8.15 29.65 -10.18
N GLU A 28 7.44 30.55 -10.85
CA GLU A 28 7.69 31.99 -10.87
C GLU A 28 7.52 32.66 -9.49
N ASP A 29 6.74 32.06 -8.60
CA ASP A 29 6.49 32.50 -7.23
C ASP A 29 7.45 31.86 -6.22
N ASN A 30 8.45 31.09 -6.68
CA ASN A 30 9.41 30.31 -5.89
C ASN A 30 8.83 29.11 -5.12
N ASN A 31 7.74 28.50 -5.58
CA ASN A 31 7.22 27.25 -5.03
C ASN A 31 7.88 26.03 -5.69
N ILE A 32 8.02 24.94 -4.92
CA ILE A 32 8.63 23.68 -5.35
C ILE A 32 7.55 22.62 -5.61
N PHE A 33 7.60 21.96 -6.77
CA PHE A 33 6.75 20.80 -7.07
C PHE A 33 7.45 19.48 -6.77
N LEU A 34 6.86 18.69 -5.88
CA LEU A 34 7.30 17.32 -5.58
C LEU A 34 6.25 16.33 -6.10
N PRO A 35 6.50 15.61 -7.20
CA PRO A 35 5.57 14.60 -7.69
C PRO A 35 5.46 13.46 -6.67
N VAL A 36 4.22 13.09 -6.32
CA VAL A 36 3.91 11.97 -5.43
C VAL A 36 3.18 10.88 -6.22
N GLU A 37 3.54 9.63 -5.98
CA GLU A 37 2.87 8.44 -6.53
C GLU A 37 2.14 7.72 -5.39
N LYS A 38 0.92 7.21 -5.64
CA LYS A 38 0.07 6.51 -4.67
C LYS A 38 -0.10 5.05 -5.08
N THR A 39 0.08 4.12 -4.13
CA THR A 39 -0.24 2.70 -4.30
C THR A 39 -1.62 2.39 -3.74
N GLU A 40 -2.39 1.50 -4.38
CA GLU A 40 -3.74 1.13 -3.96
C GLU A 40 -3.79 -0.30 -3.39
N HIS A 41 -4.66 -0.50 -2.40
CA HIS A 41 -4.94 -1.78 -1.76
C HIS A 41 -6.44 -2.05 -1.80
N GLY A 42 -6.83 -3.33 -1.83
CA GLY A 42 -8.22 -3.72 -1.64
C GLY A 42 -8.36 -4.99 -0.81
N LEU A 43 -9.60 -5.41 -0.62
CA LEU A 43 -9.97 -6.51 0.26
C LEU A 43 -10.78 -7.55 -0.49
N LEU A 44 -10.44 -8.82 -0.29
CA LEU A 44 -11.27 -9.94 -0.71
C LEU A 44 -12.18 -10.35 0.44
N LYS A 45 -13.48 -10.46 0.14
CA LYS A 45 -14.49 -10.88 1.11
C LYS A 45 -14.92 -12.32 0.82
N ILE A 46 -14.79 -13.19 1.82
CA ILE A 46 -15.33 -14.54 1.82
C ILE A 46 -16.00 -14.82 3.17
N SER A 47 -17.13 -15.55 3.16
CA SER A 47 -17.81 -15.93 4.40
C SER A 47 -17.13 -17.12 5.08
N LYS A 48 -17.28 -17.23 6.40
CA LYS A 48 -16.71 -18.33 7.18
C LYS A 48 -17.32 -19.67 6.78
N GLU A 49 -18.61 -19.70 6.51
CA GLU A 49 -19.35 -20.90 6.10
C GLU A 49 -18.77 -21.43 4.80
N LYS A 50 -18.43 -20.55 3.85
CA LYS A 50 -17.81 -20.92 2.59
C LYS A 50 -16.42 -21.53 2.77
N LEU A 51 -15.63 -21.01 3.71
CA LEU A 51 -14.33 -21.59 4.05
C LEU A 51 -14.47 -22.97 4.71
N GLN A 52 -15.49 -23.16 5.55
CA GLN A 52 -15.81 -24.46 6.15
C GLN A 52 -16.27 -25.48 5.10
N GLU A 53 -17.08 -25.07 4.11
CA GLU A 53 -17.42 -25.92 2.97
C GLU A 53 -16.19 -26.39 2.21
N TYR A 54 -15.22 -25.50 1.98
CA TYR A 54 -13.97 -25.85 1.30
C TYR A 54 -13.11 -26.82 2.11
N GLU A 55 -12.99 -26.57 3.41
CA GLU A 55 -12.30 -27.46 4.35
C GLU A 55 -12.93 -28.85 4.35
N SER A 56 -14.27 -28.93 4.46
CA SER A 56 -15.02 -30.19 4.43
C SER A 56 -14.95 -30.90 3.07
N SER A 57 -14.72 -30.16 1.98
CA SER A 57 -14.49 -30.73 0.64
C SER A 57 -13.06 -31.25 0.42
N GLY A 58 -12.15 -31.06 1.39
CA GLY A 58 -10.74 -31.44 1.27
C GLY A 58 -9.91 -30.48 0.42
N MET A 59 -10.37 -29.24 0.22
CA MET A 59 -9.65 -28.24 -0.56
C MET A 59 -8.35 -27.85 0.14
N SER A 60 -7.23 -27.83 -0.60
CA SER A 60 -5.96 -27.38 -0.05
C SER A 60 -5.89 -25.86 0.07
N VAL A 61 -5.00 -25.36 0.94
CA VAL A 61 -4.74 -23.92 1.08
C VAL A 61 -4.21 -23.33 -0.24
N SER A 62 -3.42 -24.07 -1.01
CA SER A 62 -2.92 -23.63 -2.32
C SER A 62 -4.05 -23.47 -3.33
N ASP A 63 -5.03 -24.39 -3.34
CA ASP A 63 -6.20 -24.29 -4.21
C ASP A 63 -7.10 -23.12 -3.81
N LEU A 64 -7.27 -22.90 -2.50
CA LEU A 64 -7.97 -21.72 -1.97
C LEU A 64 -7.28 -20.42 -2.40
N TYR A 65 -5.95 -20.34 -2.27
CA TYR A 65 -5.17 -19.17 -2.69
C TYR A 65 -5.38 -18.88 -4.18
N ASN A 66 -5.23 -19.88 -5.05
CA ASN A 66 -5.46 -19.73 -6.48
C ASN A 66 -6.90 -19.30 -6.82
N LYS A 67 -7.88 -19.76 -6.02
CA LYS A 67 -9.28 -19.37 -6.18
C LYS A 67 -9.54 -17.92 -5.77
N LEU A 68 -8.97 -17.49 -4.65
CA LEU A 68 -9.05 -16.10 -4.19
C LEU A 68 -8.32 -15.15 -5.15
N LEU A 69 -7.18 -15.57 -5.70
CA LEU A 69 -6.44 -14.82 -6.72
C LEU A 69 -7.31 -14.56 -7.95
N LYS A 70 -8.03 -15.57 -8.45
CA LYS A 70 -9.01 -15.40 -9.53
C LYS A 70 -10.16 -14.44 -9.16
N GLN A 71 -10.60 -14.42 -7.91
CA GLN A 71 -11.62 -13.45 -7.47
C GLN A 71 -11.10 -12.02 -7.40
N SER A 72 -9.80 -11.83 -7.14
CA SER A 72 -9.17 -10.50 -7.20
C SER A 72 -8.91 -10.00 -8.62
N GLU A 73 -8.87 -10.88 -9.63
CA GLU A 73 -8.75 -10.46 -11.03
C GLU A 73 -10.00 -9.69 -11.51
N ASP A 74 -11.17 -9.91 -10.90
CA ASP A 74 -12.40 -9.15 -11.15
C ASP A 74 -12.41 -7.76 -10.47
N CYS A 75 -11.38 -7.42 -9.70
CA CYS A 75 -11.23 -6.09 -9.10
C CYS A 75 -10.35 -5.20 -9.99
N ASP A 76 -10.83 -3.98 -10.29
CA ASP A 76 -10.09 -2.93 -11.03
C ASP A 76 -8.92 -2.37 -10.18
N TRP A 77 -7.89 -3.19 -9.92
CA TRP A 77 -6.71 -2.76 -9.18
C TRP A 77 -5.62 -2.37 -10.17
N SER A 78 -5.37 -1.07 -10.30
CA SER A 78 -4.65 -0.53 -11.43
C SER A 78 -3.13 -0.78 -11.45
N LEU A 79 -2.53 -1.47 -10.48
CA LEU A 79 -1.12 -1.92 -10.45
C LEU A 79 -0.82 -2.55 -9.07
N VAL A 80 -1.02 -3.86 -8.89
CA VAL A 80 -0.78 -4.47 -7.56
C VAL A 80 -0.23 -5.88 -7.68
N SER A 81 0.89 -6.14 -7.00
CA SER A 81 1.28 -7.49 -6.58
C SER A 81 0.26 -7.95 -5.54
N ILE A 82 -0.55 -8.96 -5.86
CA ILE A 82 -1.59 -9.46 -4.96
C ILE A 82 -0.94 -10.34 -3.89
N ASP A 83 -0.90 -9.81 -2.66
CA ASP A 83 -0.50 -10.56 -1.48
C ASP A 83 -1.74 -10.77 -0.60
N ILE A 84 -2.18 -12.02 -0.48
CA ILE A 84 -3.36 -12.38 0.33
C ILE A 84 -2.87 -12.68 1.74
N GLN A 85 -3.10 -11.74 2.64
CA GLN A 85 -2.61 -11.81 4.01
C GLN A 85 -3.66 -12.37 4.95
N ILE A 86 -3.19 -13.03 6.02
CA ILE A 86 -4.05 -13.39 7.15
C ILE A 86 -4.50 -12.09 7.83
N PRO A 87 -5.81 -11.86 8.00
CA PRO A 87 -6.30 -10.68 8.68
C PRO A 87 -5.76 -10.68 10.12
N ARG A 88 -4.98 -9.65 10.45
CA ARG A 88 -4.55 -9.39 11.82
C ARG A 88 -5.56 -8.43 12.45
N SER A 89 -5.99 -8.70 13.67
CA SER A 89 -6.67 -7.69 14.49
C SER A 89 -5.72 -6.50 14.62
N ILE A 90 -6.13 -5.32 14.13
CA ILE A 90 -5.49 -4.06 14.52
C ILE A 90 -5.61 -4.04 16.05
N PRO A 91 -4.52 -3.96 16.83
CA PRO A 91 -4.68 -3.67 18.25
C PRO A 91 -5.44 -2.35 18.32
N ASP A 92 -6.58 -2.32 19.02
CA ASP A 92 -7.25 -1.07 19.34
C ASP A 92 -6.18 -0.07 19.77
N ALA A 93 -6.11 1.07 19.08
CA ALA A 93 -5.23 2.14 19.51
C ALA A 93 -5.59 2.40 20.96
N LEU A 94 -4.62 2.14 21.84
CA LEU A 94 -4.73 2.28 23.28
C LEU A 94 -5.55 3.54 23.59
N ASP A 95 -6.61 3.38 24.37
CA ASP A 95 -7.29 4.49 25.02
C ASP A 95 -6.22 5.42 25.60
N GLU A 96 -6.02 6.58 24.96
CA GLU A 96 -5.24 7.67 25.53
C GLU A 96 -6.06 8.29 26.68
N GLU A 97 -6.35 7.51 27.73
CA GLU A 97 -6.56 8.08 29.06
C GLU A 97 -5.19 8.50 29.58
N GLY A 98 -4.76 9.70 29.18
CA GLY A 98 -3.66 10.38 29.84
C GLY A 98 -4.00 10.62 31.32
N PRO A 99 -3.02 10.55 32.24
CA PRO A 99 -3.32 10.72 33.65
C PRO A 99 -3.78 12.16 33.93
N LEU A 100 -4.93 12.28 34.57
CA LEU A 100 -5.36 13.49 35.26
C LEU A 100 -4.49 13.67 36.50
N THR A 101 -3.42 14.47 36.41
CA THR A 101 -2.87 15.31 37.51
C THR A 101 -1.86 16.30 36.98
#